data_AF-A0A0F9HY81-F1
#
_entry.id   AF-A0A0F9HY81-F1
#
_cell.length_a   1.000
_cell.length_b   1.000
_cell.length_c   1.000
_cell.angle_alpha   90.00
_cell.angle_beta   90.00
_cell.angle_gamma   90.00
#
_symmetry.space_group_name_H-M   'P 1'
#
loop_
_entity.id
_entity.type
_entity.pdbx_description
1 polymer ?
#
loop_
_entity_poly.entity_id
_entity_poly.type
_entity_poly.pdbx_seq_one_letter_code
_entity_poly.pdbx_strand_id
1 'polypeptide(L)' 'MLELMFKHGLMDAKLKVLGDLDVDDHHTVEDVGLVLGQAIAKALGKMEGIRRYGSARAPMDEAMA' A
#
# COMPACT_ATOMS: atom_id res chain seq x y z
N MET A 1 5.98 -7.38 -0.35
CA MET A 1 5.82 -6.03 0.23
C MET A 1 4.38 -5.71 0.59
N LEU A 2 3.44 -5.70 -0.35
CA LEU A 2 2.04 -5.32 -0.07
C LEU A 2 1.34 -6.20 0.99
N GLU A 3 1.60 -7.51 1.01
CA GLU A 3 1.05 -8.39 2.05
C GLU A 3 1.49 -7.99 3.47
N LEU A 4 2.76 -7.58 3.66
CA LEU A 4 3.26 -7.08 4.95
C LEU A 4 2.58 -5.76 5.32
N MET A 5 2.45 -4.84 4.35
CA MET A 5 1.71 -3.58 4.55
C MET A 5 0.27 -3.86 5.01
N PHE A 6 -0.43 -4.80 4.37
CA PHE A 6 -1.80 -5.16 4.75
C PHE A 6 -1.87 -5.84 6.12
N LYS A 7 -0.96 -6.78 6.39
CA LYS A 7 -0.91 -7.50 7.66
C LYS A 7 -0.63 -6.57 8.84
N HIS A 8 0.38 -5.71 8.74
CA HIS A 8 0.78 -4.81 9.82
C HIS A 8 -0.06 -3.54 9.89
N GLY A 9 -0.69 -3.14 8.78
CA GLY A 9 -1.68 -2.07 8.73
C GLY A 9 -3.10 -2.49 9.11
N LEU A 10 -3.33 -3.78 9.40
CA LEU A 10 -4.65 -4.35 9.70
C LEU A 10 -5.69 -4.05 8.62
N MET A 11 -5.27 -4.17 7.35
CA MET A 11 -6.12 -3.94 6.18
C MET A 11 -6.50 -5.25 5.52
N ASP A 12 -7.78 -5.41 5.20
CA ASP A 12 -8.25 -6.46 4.30
C ASP A 12 -8.15 -5.96 2.85
N ALA A 13 -7.39 -6.67 2.02
CA ALA A 13 -7.20 -6.30 0.62
C ALA A 13 -7.27 -7.52 -0.30
N LYS A 14 -7.83 -7.30 -1.49
CA LYS A 14 -7.78 -8.25 -2.61
C LYS A 14 -7.24 -7.51 -3.82
N LEU A 15 -6.16 -8.02 -4.39
CA LEU A 15 -5.49 -7.42 -5.54
C LEU A 15 -5.36 -8.47 -6.65
N LYS A 16 -5.69 -8.07 -7.87
CA LYS A 16 -5.41 -8.84 -9.09
C LYS A 16 -4.87 -7.86 -10.12
N VAL A 17 -3.80 -8.25 -10.78
CA VAL A 17 -3.07 -7.41 -11.74
C VAL A 17 -2.76 -8.25 -12.96
N LEU A 18 -2.92 -7.64 -14.13
CA LEU A 18 -2.40 -8.14 -15.39
C LEU A 18 -1.65 -6.97 -16.01
N GLY A 19 -0.33 -7.09 -16.13
CA GLY A 19 0.54 -6.04 -16.64
C GLY A 19 1.46 -6.56 -17.74
N ASP A 20 2.19 -5.64 -18.35
CA ASP A 20 3.12 -5.81 -19.47
C ASP A 20 4.53 -6.21 -19.01
N LEU A 21 4.61 -7.30 -18.24
CA LEU A 21 5.87 -7.80 -17.65
C LEU A 21 6.92 -8.26 -18.68
N ASP A 22 6.54 -8.36 -19.95
CA ASP A 22 7.45 -8.61 -21.07
C ASP A 22 8.27 -7.37 -21.47
N VAL A 23 7.84 -6.17 -21.06
CA VAL A 23 8.61 -4.92 -21.17
C VAL A 23 9.50 -4.76 -19.95
N ASP A 24 8.90 -4.51 -18.78
CA ASP A 24 9.53 -4.50 -17.46
C ASP A 24 8.46 -4.53 -16.33
N ASP A 25 8.88 -4.36 -15.08
CA ASP A 25 7.99 -4.30 -13.92
C ASP A 25 7.47 -2.88 -13.58
N HIS A 26 7.97 -1.84 -14.26
CA HIS A 26 7.75 -0.44 -13.90
C HIS A 26 6.26 -0.07 -13.96
N HIS A 27 5.63 -0.25 -15.12
CA HIS A 27 4.22 0.10 -15.30
C HIS A 27 3.32 -0.70 -14.37
N THR A 28 3.60 -2.00 -14.22
CA THR A 28 2.80 -2.90 -13.38
C THR A 28 2.83 -2.45 -11.92
N VAL A 29 4.00 -2.10 -11.38
CA VAL A 29 4.14 -1.65 -9.98
C VAL A 29 3.59 -0.24 -9.79
N GLU A 30 3.83 0.66 -10.74
CA GLU A 30 3.30 2.04 -10.71
C GLU A 30 1.76 2.05 -10.70
N ASP A 31 1.12 1.32 -11.61
CA ASP A 31 -0.34 1.26 -11.73
C ASP A 31 -0.98 0.63 -10.50
N VAL A 32 -0.36 -0.40 -9.92
CA VAL A 32 -0.78 -0.97 -8.62
C VAL A 32 -0.72 0.08 -7.52
N GLY A 33 0.37 0.86 -7.46
CA GLY A 33 0.52 1.96 -6.50
C GLY A 33 -0.56 3.04 -6.67
N LEU A 34 -0.84 3.44 -7.92
CA LEU A 34 -1.89 4.41 -8.25
C LEU A 34 -3.27 3.92 -7.80
N VAL A 35 -3.66 2.69 -8.15
CA VAL A 35 -4.96 2.12 -7.77
C VAL A 35 -5.06 1.92 -6.26
N LEU A 36 -3.98 1.49 -5.60
CA LEU A 36 -3.96 1.33 -4.15
C LEU A 36 -4.17 2.68 -3.43
N GLY A 37 -3.48 3.73 -3.87
CA GLY A 37 -3.65 5.08 -3.34
C GLY A 37 -5.08 5.59 -3.49
N GLN A 38 -5.68 5.39 -4.67
CA GLN A 38 -7.08 5.72 -4.92
C GLN A 38 -8.04 4.92 -4.02
N ALA A 39 -7.79 3.62 -3.82
CA ALA A 39 -8.61 2.77 -2.97
C ALA A 39 -8.57 3.23 -1.50
N ILE A 40 -7.39 3.57 -0.97
CA ILE A 40 -7.23 4.09 0.39
C ILE A 40 -7.93 5.46 0.53
N ALA A 41 -7.72 6.38 -0.41
CA ALA A 41 -8.38 7.69 -0.38
C ALA A 41 -9.91 7.56 -0.39
N LYS A 42 -10.44 6.65 -1.20
CA LYS A 42 -11.87 6.34 -1.24
C LYS A 42 -12.37 5.73 0.08
N ALA A 43 -11.59 4.83 0.69
CA ALA A 43 -11.95 4.22 1.98
C ALA A 43 -11.94 5.23 3.14
N LEU A 44 -11.05 6.22 3.12
CA LEU A 44 -10.96 7.28 4.13
C LEU A 44 -12.12 8.29 4.05
N GLY A 45 -12.78 8.41 2.89
CA GLY A 45 -13.93 9.30 2.71
C GLY A 45 -13.61 10.75 3.06
N LYS A 46 -14.38 11.33 3.99
CA LYS A 46 -14.20 12.73 4.43
C LYS A 46 -13.06 12.93 5.43
N MET A 47 -12.41 11.86 5.90
CA MET A 47 -11.34 11.92 6.90
C MET A 47 -11.75 12.59 8.22
N GLU A 48 -13.03 12.52 8.59
CA GLU A 48 -13.55 13.05 9.85
C GLU A 48 -13.33 12.06 11.00
N GLY A 49 -12.91 12.54 12.17
CA GLY A 49 -12.74 11.72 13.38
C GLY A 49 -11.53 10.77 13.39
N ILE A 50 -10.66 10.82 12.39
CA ILE A 50 -9.42 10.04 12.36
C ILE A 50 -8.32 10.70 13.21
N ARG A 51 -7.33 9.92 13.65
CA ARG A 51 -6.14 10.45 14.34
C ARG A 51 -5.30 11.41 13.48
N ARG A 52 -5.45 11.33 12.14
CA ARG A 52 -4.81 12.14 11.09
C ARG A 52 -3.29 11.99 10.96
N TYR A 53 -2.57 11.91 12.07
CA TYR A 53 -1.12 11.72 12.10
C TYR A 53 -0.77 10.35 12.66
N GLY A 54 0.24 9.72 12.08
CA GLY A 54 0.77 8.43 12.52
C GLY A 54 2.27 8.35 12.24
N SER A 55 3.00 7.69 13.11
CA SER A 55 4.42 7.38 12.94
C SER A 55 4.70 5.96 13.45
N ALA A 56 5.65 5.30 12.82
CA ALA A 56 6.11 3.98 13.21
C ALA A 56 7.60 3.86 12.87
N ARG A 57 8.30 2.97 13.57
CA ARG A 57 9.62 2.47 13.18
C ARG A 57 9.53 0.95 13.13
N ALA A 58 10.16 0.35 12.13
CA ALA A 58 10.07 -1.10 11.92
C ALA A 58 11.48 -1.68 11.69
N PRO A 59 12.00 -2.51 12.62
CA PRO A 59 13.25 -3.22 12.42
C PRO A 59 13.08 -4.42 11.50
N MET A 60 14.13 -4.73 10.75
CA MET A 60 14.34 -6.02 10.11
C MET A 60 15.84 -6.35 10.15
N ASP A 61 16.21 -7.31 10.99
CA ASP A 61 17.60 -7.65 11.31
C ASP A 61 18.40 -6.41 11.76
N GLU A 62 19.47 -6.03 11.05
CA GLU A 62 20.26 -4.82 11.35
C GLU A 62 19.65 -3.52 10.82
N ALA A 63 18.64 -3.61 9.94
CA ALA A 63 18.03 -2.44 9.30
C ALA A 63 16.93 -1.82 10.15
N MET A 64 16.79 -0.49 10.05
CA MET A 64 15.74 0.31 10.68
C MET A 64 15.11 1.24 9.64
N ALA A 65 13.78 1.18 9.54
CA ALA A 65 12.96 2.17 8.82
C ALA A 65 12.17 3.03 9.81
#